data_AF-A0A0P4W1T2-F1
#
_entry.id   AF-A0A0P4W1T2-F1
#
_cell.length_a   1.000
_cell.length_b   1.000
_cell.length_c   1.000
_cell.angle_alpha   90.00
_cell.angle_beta   90.00
_cell.angle_gamma   90.00
#
_symmetry.space_group_name_H-M   'P 1'
#
loop_
_entity.id
_entity.type
_entity.pdbx_description
1 polymer ?
#
loop_
_entity_poly.entity_id
_entity_poly.type
_entity_poly.pdbx_seq_one_letter_code
_entity_poly.pdbx_strand_id
1 'polypeptide(L)'
;TSMMKEFERLLNILQVFKKTLSEEDWSRRCKEIKIKEEEIVKLLNKYENPEYFLAVQRAVKKCVKKRLYRKRKKGEWQDIKKVSKAFREREHRRIDLWLDKMKEQVEKTRREEGVRMEADLVLSEVTAKKTEAKRFINLFNTLIKLRSARVQQLKSSGNFVSQSEIKSFTQVIDKLKKLWIDQLKEYNIEEQGLRVMLNDAEVERVNVEAKVTKQIHKKWNELFFGVGANKQFIWPNSLEELIAVRYEWDRFIVADNTCLSSKIPVGWIVPSKPSNSEWSKYLQK
;
A
#
# COMPACT_ATOMS: atom_id res chain seq x y z
N THR A 1 51.69 31.01 53.69
CA THR A 1 51.09 32.04 54.58
C THR A 1 49.83 31.54 55.31
N SER A 2 48.90 30.80 54.66
CA SER A 2 47.70 30.25 55.32
C SER A 2 48.00 29.25 56.45
N MET A 3 48.92 28.30 56.22
CA MET A 3 49.28 27.28 57.21
C MET A 3 49.96 27.87 58.45
N MET A 4 50.80 28.91 58.30
CA MET A 4 51.45 29.61 59.42
C MET A 4 50.45 30.35 60.31
N LYS A 5 49.43 31.00 59.71
CA LYS A 5 48.35 31.64 60.47
C LYS A 5 47.50 30.62 61.23
N GLU A 6 47.28 29.45 60.65
CA GLU A 6 46.56 28.37 61.33
C GLU A 6 47.37 27.79 62.50
N PHE A 7 48.69 27.66 62.36
CA PHE A 7 49.58 27.28 63.45
C PHE A 7 49.64 28.31 64.57
N GLU A 8 49.73 29.62 64.26
CA GLU A 8 49.66 30.69 65.27
C GLU A 8 48.31 30.69 66.00
N ARG A 9 47.21 30.46 65.27
CA ARG A 9 45.87 30.33 65.86
C ARG A 9 45.78 29.13 66.80
N LEU A 10 46.25 27.95 66.37
CA LEU A 10 46.26 26.74 67.20
C LEU A 10 47.18 26.92 68.42
N LEU A 11 48.34 27.57 68.26
CA LEU A 11 49.26 27.87 69.36
C LEU A 11 48.61 28.81 70.40
N ASN A 12 47.92 29.86 69.95
CA ASN A 12 47.18 30.76 70.83
C ASN A 12 46.04 30.03 71.57
N ILE A 13 45.32 29.14 70.89
CA ILE A 13 44.28 28.30 71.49
C ILE A 13 44.87 27.35 72.56
N LEU A 14 46.02 26.73 72.28
CA LEU A 14 46.74 25.87 73.23
C LEU A 14 47.26 26.67 74.44
N GLN A 15 47.75 27.89 74.23
CA GLN A 15 48.18 28.79 75.32
C GLN A 15 47.00 29.22 76.21
N VAL A 16 45.82 29.48 75.62
CA VAL A 16 44.60 29.77 76.38
C VAL A 16 44.15 28.54 77.17
N PHE A 17 44.13 27.35 76.56
CA PHE A 17 43.75 26.11 77.26
C PHE A 17 44.72 25.75 78.39
N LYS A 18 46.02 25.99 78.24
CA LYS A 18 47.00 25.78 79.33
C LYS A 18 46.73 26.66 80.56
N LYS A 19 46.10 27.82 80.38
CA LYS A 19 45.76 28.77 81.48
C LYS A 19 44.37 28.54 82.09
N THR A 20 43.45 27.91 81.36
CA THR A 20 42.03 27.80 81.76
C THR A 20 41.58 26.39 82.13
N LEU A 21 42.28 25.34 81.69
CA LEU A 21 41.99 23.96 82.08
C LEU A 21 42.82 23.55 83.30
N SER A 22 42.17 22.82 84.21
CA SER A 22 42.86 22.02 85.22
C SER A 22 43.79 21.01 84.53
N GLU A 23 44.92 20.68 85.17
CA GLU A 23 45.85 19.62 84.76
C GLU A 23 45.11 18.30 84.43
N GLU A 24 44.03 18.01 85.16
CA GLU A 24 43.20 16.82 84.99
C GLU A 24 42.41 16.84 83.66
N ASP A 25 41.79 17.97 83.31
CA ASP A 25 41.02 18.12 82.08
C ASP A 25 41.93 18.19 80.85
N TRP A 26 43.11 18.78 80.99
CA TRP A 26 44.14 18.78 79.96
C TRP A 26 44.60 17.36 79.65
N SER A 27 44.89 16.58 80.70
CA SER A 27 45.25 15.17 80.59
C SER A 27 44.14 14.34 79.93
N ARG A 28 42.87 14.60 80.26
CA ARG A 28 41.72 13.95 79.61
C ARG A 28 41.66 14.22 78.11
N ARG A 29 41.79 15.48 77.67
CA ARG A 29 41.79 15.82 76.25
C ARG A 29 42.99 15.26 75.50
N CYS A 30 44.18 15.24 76.11
CA CYS A 30 45.34 14.58 75.52
C CYS A 30 45.10 13.07 75.34
N LYS A 31 44.39 12.41 76.27
CA LYS A 31 43.99 11.00 76.12
C LYS A 31 42.99 10.81 74.98
N GLU A 32 41.97 11.67 74.86
CA GLU A 32 40.99 11.61 73.76
C GLU A 32 41.65 11.80 72.39
N ILE A 33 42.57 12.76 72.28
CA ILE A 33 43.35 13.00 71.05
C ILE A 33 44.20 11.78 70.73
N LYS A 34 44.88 11.19 71.71
CA LYS A 34 45.65 9.95 71.49
C LYS A 34 44.77 8.79 71.03
N ILE A 35 43.58 8.62 71.60
CA ILE A 35 42.64 7.60 71.15
C ILE A 35 42.23 7.83 69.69
N LYS A 36 41.95 9.09 69.31
CA LYS A 36 41.62 9.44 67.92
C LYS A 36 42.79 9.29 66.97
N GLU A 37 44.00 9.62 67.41
CA GLU A 37 45.24 9.39 66.67
C GLU A 37 45.45 7.90 66.44
N GLU A 38 45.28 7.06 67.48
CA GLU A 38 45.34 5.60 67.36
C GLU A 38 44.27 5.04 66.42
N GLU A 39 43.03 5.56 66.45
CA GLU A 39 41.97 5.20 65.49
C GLU A 39 42.36 5.54 64.04
N ILE A 40 42.92 6.74 63.82
CA ILE A 40 43.36 7.19 62.50
C ILE A 40 44.54 6.33 62.02
N VAL A 41 45.53 6.07 62.86
CA VAL A 41 46.68 5.21 62.54
C VAL A 41 46.22 3.79 62.24
N LYS A 42 45.28 3.23 63.01
CA LYS A 42 44.69 1.90 62.71
C LYS A 42 43.99 1.88 61.35
N LEU A 43 43.27 2.93 60.98
CA LEU A 43 42.64 3.05 59.66
C LEU A 43 43.69 3.20 58.56
N LEU A 44 44.69 4.04 58.74
CA LEU A 44 45.78 4.25 57.78
C LEU A 44 46.56 2.95 57.53
N ASN A 45 46.94 2.23 58.58
CA ASN A 45 47.64 0.94 58.46
C ASN A 45 46.82 -0.10 57.68
N LYS A 46 45.48 -0.04 57.75
CA LYS A 46 44.60 -0.90 56.95
C LYS A 46 44.65 -0.55 55.46
N TYR A 47 44.82 0.73 55.11
CA TYR A 47 44.96 1.19 53.73
C TYR A 47 46.40 1.12 53.20
N GLU A 48 47.41 1.13 54.09
CA GLU A 48 48.81 0.86 53.75
C GLU A 48 49.04 -0.62 53.42
N ASN A 49 48.18 -1.53 53.90
CA ASN A 49 48.23 -2.92 53.47
C ASN A 49 47.94 -3.01 51.94
N PRO A 50 48.93 -3.40 51.12
CA PRO A 50 48.80 -3.39 49.67
C PRO A 50 47.74 -4.39 49.18
N GLU A 51 47.51 -5.50 49.91
CA GLU A 51 46.49 -6.48 49.54
C GLU A 51 45.07 -5.93 49.71
N TYR A 52 44.81 -5.21 50.80
CA TYR A 52 43.52 -4.59 51.05
C TYR A 52 43.22 -3.50 50.03
N PHE A 53 44.22 -2.64 49.74
CA PHE A 53 44.09 -1.60 48.72
C PHE A 53 43.81 -2.20 47.33
N LEU A 54 44.54 -3.26 46.93
CA LEU A 54 44.30 -3.97 45.68
C LEU A 54 42.91 -4.63 45.64
N ALA A 55 42.43 -5.21 46.74
CA ALA A 55 41.09 -5.79 46.84
C ALA A 55 40.00 -4.72 46.63
N VAL A 56 40.14 -3.55 47.27
CA VAL A 56 39.23 -2.41 47.09
C VAL A 56 39.28 -1.90 45.65
N GLN A 57 40.47 -1.74 45.06
CA GLN A 57 40.63 -1.30 43.68
C GLN A 57 39.98 -2.28 42.69
N ARG A 58 40.12 -3.60 42.90
CA ARG A 58 39.44 -4.63 42.11
C ARG A 58 37.91 -4.55 42.28
N ALA A 59 37.41 -4.34 43.50
CA ALA A 59 35.97 -4.21 43.76
C ALA A 59 35.38 -2.98 43.05
N VAL A 60 36.06 -1.84 43.09
CA VAL A 60 35.67 -0.62 42.37
C VAL A 60 35.66 -0.86 40.86
N LYS A 61 36.73 -1.46 40.29
CA LYS A 61 36.79 -1.82 38.86
C LYS A 61 35.62 -2.73 38.45
N LYS A 62 35.28 -3.74 39.28
CA LYS A 62 34.11 -4.62 39.05
C LYS A 62 32.80 -3.84 39.06
N CYS A 63 32.61 -2.93 40.02
CA CYS A 63 31.40 -2.11 40.12
C CYS A 63 31.23 -1.19 38.90
N VAL A 64 32.29 -0.50 38.49
CA VAL A 64 32.29 0.37 37.30
C VAL A 64 31.98 -0.45 36.05
N LYS A 65 32.65 -1.60 35.86
CA LYS A 65 32.40 -2.50 34.73
C LYS A 65 30.94 -2.96 34.68
N LYS A 66 30.37 -3.35 35.83
CA LYS A 66 28.95 -3.76 35.94
C LYS A 66 27.99 -2.62 35.62
N ARG A 67 28.25 -1.40 36.11
CA ARG A 67 27.43 -0.21 35.83
C ARG A 67 27.45 0.14 34.35
N LEU A 68 28.63 0.16 33.73
CA LEU A 68 28.79 0.44 32.31
C LEU A 68 28.10 -0.61 31.43
N TYR A 69 28.27 -1.90 31.76
CA TYR A 69 27.58 -2.99 31.07
C TYR A 69 26.06 -2.83 31.13
N ARG A 70 25.50 -2.55 32.32
CA ARG A 70 24.05 -2.32 32.48
C ARG A 70 23.56 -1.10 31.69
N LYS A 71 24.33 0.00 31.71
CA LYS A 71 24.01 1.20 30.93
C LYS A 71 23.98 0.89 29.43
N ARG A 72 25.00 0.18 28.93
CA ARG A 72 25.07 -0.26 27.53
C ARG A 72 23.90 -1.17 27.16
N LYS A 73 23.62 -2.20 27.98
CA LYS A 73 22.53 -3.15 27.75
C LYS A 73 21.16 -2.48 27.75
N LYS A 74 20.94 -1.50 28.63
CA LYS A 74 19.71 -0.68 28.64
C LYS A 74 19.58 0.16 27.37
N GLY A 75 20.68 0.76 26.90
CA GLY A 75 20.72 1.50 25.62
C GLY A 75 20.38 0.59 24.44
N GLU A 76 21.09 -0.53 24.29
CA GLU A 76 20.82 -1.54 23.26
C GLU A 76 19.34 -1.97 23.25
N TRP A 77 18.77 -2.25 24.42
CA TRP A 77 17.36 -2.66 24.52
C TRP A 77 16.39 -1.55 24.13
N GLN A 78 16.67 -0.29 24.49
CA GLN A 78 15.87 0.86 24.08
C GLN A 78 15.93 1.08 22.57
N ASP A 79 17.11 0.92 21.96
CA ASP A 79 17.29 1.06 20.52
C ASP A 79 16.58 -0.06 19.76
N ILE A 80 16.71 -1.31 20.21
CA ILE A 80 15.94 -2.45 19.67
C ILE A 80 14.44 -2.17 19.76
N LYS A 81 13.95 -1.69 20.92
CA LYS A 81 12.53 -1.36 21.11
C LYS A 81 12.05 -0.26 20.17
N LYS A 82 12.86 0.79 19.95
CA LYS A 82 12.56 1.87 18.99
C LYS A 82 12.50 1.34 17.56
N VAL A 83 13.48 0.53 17.15
CA VAL A 83 13.53 -0.08 15.82
C VAL A 83 12.31 -0.99 15.61
N SER A 84 11.98 -1.86 16.56
CA SER A 84 10.78 -2.72 16.47
C SER A 84 9.47 -1.93 16.47
N LYS A 85 9.40 -0.79 17.16
CA LYS A 85 8.22 0.09 17.11
C LYS A 85 8.11 0.76 15.74
N ALA A 86 9.20 1.34 15.22
CA ALA A 86 9.23 1.97 13.92
C ALA A 86 8.91 0.99 12.78
N PHE A 87 9.39 -0.25 12.88
CA PHE A 87 9.05 -1.32 11.96
C PHE A 87 7.54 -1.63 11.97
N ARG A 88 6.95 -1.80 13.16
CA ARG A 88 5.50 -2.01 13.29
C ARG A 88 4.70 -0.85 12.74
N GLU A 89 5.07 0.40 13.06
CA GLU A 89 4.41 1.59 12.55
C GLU A 89 4.49 1.67 11.01
N ARG A 90 5.62 1.27 10.42
CA ARG A 90 5.76 1.18 8.95
C ARG A 90 4.83 0.14 8.34
N GLU A 91 4.74 -1.04 8.96
CA GLU A 91 3.85 -2.10 8.50
C GLU A 91 2.38 -1.72 8.65
N HIS A 92 1.98 -1.13 9.78
CA HIS A 92 0.63 -0.60 9.96
C HIS A 92 0.29 0.44 8.88
N ARG A 93 1.17 1.41 8.62
CA ARG A 93 0.96 2.37 7.52
C ARG A 93 0.80 1.68 6.17
N ARG A 94 1.57 0.62 5.89
CA ARG A 94 1.45 -0.15 4.65
C ARG A 94 0.10 -0.86 4.55
N ILE A 95 -0.38 -1.43 5.65
CA ILE A 95 -1.69 -2.07 5.75
C ILE A 95 -2.80 -1.03 5.55
N ASP A 96 -2.72 0.12 6.21
CA ASP A 96 -3.71 1.19 6.11
C ASP A 96 -3.81 1.72 4.67
N LEU A 97 -2.67 2.01 4.04
CA LEU A 97 -2.61 2.41 2.63
C LEU A 97 -3.22 1.36 1.70
N TRP A 98 -2.98 0.08 1.97
CA TRP A 98 -3.57 -1.01 1.19
C TRP A 98 -5.09 -1.07 1.40
N LEU A 99 -5.57 -0.94 2.64
CA LEU A 99 -7.00 -0.91 2.96
C LEU A 99 -7.71 0.25 2.28
N ASP A 100 -7.12 1.44 2.30
CA ASP A 100 -7.69 2.62 1.65
C ASP A 100 -7.75 2.44 0.13
N LYS A 101 -6.70 1.89 -0.48
CA LYS A 101 -6.70 1.53 -1.90
C LYS A 101 -7.78 0.50 -2.24
N MET A 102 -7.99 -0.49 -1.37
CA MET A 102 -9.05 -1.49 -1.57
C MET A 102 -10.45 -0.89 -1.43
N LYS A 103 -10.67 -0.02 -0.43
CA LYS A 103 -11.93 0.72 -0.28
C LYS A 103 -12.22 1.59 -1.50
N GLU A 104 -11.22 2.32 -1.99
CA GLU A 104 -11.36 3.15 -3.17
C GLU A 104 -11.73 2.30 -4.40
N GLN A 105 -11.10 1.14 -4.58
CA GLN A 105 -11.43 0.21 -5.65
C GLN A 105 -12.88 -0.28 -5.56
N VAL A 106 -13.34 -0.66 -4.36
CA VAL A 106 -14.73 -1.10 -4.12
C VAL A 106 -15.73 0.02 -4.40
N GLU A 107 -15.47 1.23 -3.93
CA GLU A 107 -16.33 2.38 -4.19
C GLU A 107 -16.34 2.77 -5.66
N LYS A 108 -15.21 2.59 -6.36
CA LYS A 108 -15.14 2.78 -7.81
C LYS A 108 -16.00 1.77 -8.55
N THR A 109 -15.88 0.48 -8.25
CA THR A 109 -16.71 -0.56 -8.88
C THR A 109 -18.18 -0.34 -8.57
N ARG A 110 -18.53 0.05 -7.33
CA ARG A 110 -19.91 0.36 -6.96
C ARG A 110 -20.48 1.55 -7.73
N ARG A 111 -19.68 2.60 -7.95
CA ARG A 111 -20.07 3.75 -8.79
C ARG A 111 -20.28 3.35 -10.25
N GLU A 112 -19.38 2.54 -10.81
CA GLU A 112 -19.49 2.03 -12.19
C GLU A 112 -20.74 1.16 -12.35
N GLU A 113 -21.03 0.28 -11.39
CA GLU A 113 -22.25 -0.52 -11.36
C GLU A 113 -23.51 0.34 -11.26
N GLY A 114 -23.49 1.39 -10.42
CA GLY A 114 -24.59 2.34 -10.30
C GLY A 114 -24.92 3.04 -11.61
N VAL A 115 -23.91 3.52 -12.33
CA VAL A 115 -24.07 4.14 -13.66
C VAL A 115 -24.63 3.14 -14.67
N ARG A 116 -24.13 1.89 -14.66
CA ARG A 116 -24.65 0.82 -15.53
C ARG A 116 -26.12 0.53 -15.25
N MET A 117 -26.50 0.42 -13.98
CA MET A 117 -27.89 0.19 -13.59
C MET A 117 -28.80 1.33 -14.03
N GLU A 118 -28.37 2.58 -13.88
CA GLU A 118 -29.14 3.75 -14.35
C GLU A 118 -29.32 3.72 -15.87
N ALA A 119 -28.29 3.36 -16.62
CA ALA A 119 -28.38 3.17 -18.07
C ALA A 119 -29.36 2.05 -18.46
N ASP A 120 -29.32 0.91 -17.76
CA ASP A 120 -30.24 -0.22 -17.98
C ASP A 120 -31.68 0.16 -17.64
N LEU A 121 -31.90 0.95 -16.58
CA LEU A 121 -33.22 1.45 -16.20
C LEU A 121 -33.80 2.34 -17.31
N VAL A 122 -33.03 3.31 -17.81
CA VAL A 122 -33.47 4.19 -18.91
C VAL A 122 -33.77 3.38 -20.18
N LEU A 123 -32.91 2.43 -20.54
CA LEU A 123 -33.17 1.53 -21.67
C LEU A 123 -34.46 0.72 -21.48
N SER A 124 -34.68 0.17 -20.28
CA SER A 124 -35.89 -0.59 -19.97
C SER A 124 -37.16 0.26 -20.11
N GLU A 125 -37.12 1.52 -19.68
CA GLU A 125 -38.23 2.46 -19.83
C GLU A 125 -38.54 2.74 -21.31
N VAL A 126 -37.52 3.01 -22.12
CA VAL A 126 -37.68 3.22 -23.57
C VAL A 126 -38.25 1.97 -24.24
N THR A 127 -37.77 0.77 -23.87
CA THR A 127 -38.33 -0.47 -24.42
C THR A 127 -39.80 -0.67 -24.04
N ALA A 128 -40.18 -0.35 -22.80
CA ALA A 128 -41.57 -0.39 -22.36
C ALA A 128 -42.45 0.57 -23.18
N LYS A 129 -42.01 1.82 -23.37
CA LYS A 129 -42.69 2.82 -24.23
C LYS A 129 -42.87 2.32 -25.67
N LYS A 130 -41.87 1.64 -26.24
CA LYS A 130 -41.98 1.01 -27.57
C LYS A 130 -43.01 -0.11 -27.60
N THR A 131 -43.03 -0.98 -26.59
CA THR A 131 -44.03 -2.06 -26.53
C THR A 131 -45.44 -1.50 -26.41
N GLU A 132 -45.63 -0.43 -25.64
CA GLU A 132 -46.91 0.25 -25.51
C GLU A 132 -47.37 0.89 -26.82
N ALA A 133 -46.49 1.61 -27.52
CA ALA A 133 -46.82 2.18 -28.82
C ALA A 133 -47.23 1.10 -29.84
N LYS A 134 -46.50 -0.03 -29.88
CA LYS A 134 -46.87 -1.19 -30.72
C LYS A 134 -48.23 -1.77 -30.33
N ARG A 135 -48.53 -1.86 -29.03
CA ARG A 135 -49.83 -2.33 -28.53
C ARG A 135 -50.97 -1.43 -29.03
N PHE A 136 -50.84 -0.11 -28.95
CA PHE A 136 -51.86 0.82 -29.45
C PHE A 136 -52.02 0.76 -30.97
N ILE A 137 -50.92 0.68 -31.73
CA ILE A 137 -51.00 0.50 -33.20
C ILE A 137 -51.76 -0.79 -33.55
N ASN A 138 -51.47 -1.89 -32.84
CA ASN A 138 -52.17 -3.14 -33.06
C ASN A 138 -53.66 -3.04 -32.68
N LEU A 139 -53.98 -2.37 -31.56
CA LEU A 139 -55.36 -2.10 -31.15
C LEU A 139 -56.13 -1.35 -32.25
N PHE A 140 -55.56 -0.29 -32.81
CA PHE A 140 -56.20 0.43 -33.93
C PHE A 140 -56.39 -0.44 -35.17
N ASN A 141 -55.42 -1.31 -35.51
CA ASN A 141 -55.58 -2.26 -36.61
C ASN A 141 -56.73 -3.25 -36.35
N THR A 142 -56.89 -3.74 -35.12
CA THR A 142 -58.00 -4.62 -34.76
C THR A 142 -59.35 -3.91 -34.79
N LEU A 143 -59.41 -2.64 -34.37
CA LEU A 143 -60.61 -1.80 -34.45
C LEU A 143 -61.06 -1.56 -35.89
N ILE A 144 -60.11 -1.30 -36.81
CA ILE A 144 -60.40 -1.16 -38.25
C ILE A 144 -61.02 -2.46 -38.78
N LYS A 145 -60.42 -3.61 -38.48
CA LYS A 145 -60.91 -4.94 -38.91
C LYS A 145 -62.30 -5.24 -38.34
N LEU A 146 -62.53 -4.93 -37.06
CA LEU A 146 -63.83 -5.11 -36.42
C LEU A 146 -64.90 -4.22 -37.07
N ARG A 147 -64.58 -2.96 -37.34
CA ARG A 147 -65.49 -2.04 -38.01
C ARG A 147 -65.80 -2.51 -39.43
N SER A 148 -64.80 -2.95 -40.20
CA SER A 148 -65.02 -3.46 -41.56
C SER A 148 -65.91 -4.70 -41.56
N ALA A 149 -65.71 -5.63 -40.62
CA ALA A 149 -66.54 -6.82 -40.47
C ALA A 149 -67.99 -6.46 -40.12
N ARG A 150 -68.21 -5.54 -39.17
CA ARG A 150 -69.56 -5.04 -38.82
C ARG A 150 -70.25 -4.35 -39.99
N VAL A 151 -69.52 -3.53 -40.75
CA VAL A 151 -70.06 -2.85 -41.95
C VAL A 151 -70.43 -3.87 -43.02
N GLN A 152 -69.61 -4.91 -43.25
CA GLN A 152 -69.92 -5.98 -44.20
C GLN A 152 -71.17 -6.76 -43.79
N GLN A 153 -71.31 -7.10 -42.50
CA GLN A 153 -72.47 -7.82 -41.97
C GLN A 153 -73.78 -7.02 -42.09
N LEU A 154 -73.74 -5.71 -41.83
CA LEU A 154 -74.91 -4.85 -42.00
C LEU A 154 -75.32 -4.73 -43.46
N LYS A 155 -74.36 -4.59 -44.36
CA LYS A 155 -74.60 -4.57 -45.81
C LYS A 155 -75.19 -5.87 -46.34
N SER A 156 -74.71 -7.03 -45.87
CA SER A 156 -75.25 -8.33 -46.27
C SER A 156 -76.65 -8.59 -45.70
N SER A 157 -77.00 -7.96 -44.58
CA SER A 157 -78.33 -8.02 -43.97
C SER A 157 -79.33 -7.01 -44.56
N GLY A 158 -78.94 -6.22 -45.57
CA GLY A 158 -79.78 -5.21 -46.21
C GLY A 158 -79.95 -3.90 -45.43
N ASN A 159 -79.24 -3.72 -44.32
CA ASN A 159 -79.32 -2.51 -43.50
C ASN A 159 -78.46 -1.38 -44.07
N PHE A 160 -78.98 -0.15 -44.05
CA PHE A 160 -78.26 1.03 -44.49
C PHE A 160 -77.13 1.41 -43.53
N VAL A 161 -75.94 1.71 -44.06
CA VAL A 161 -74.80 2.22 -43.29
C VAL A 161 -74.36 3.55 -43.88
N SER A 162 -74.32 4.59 -43.05
CA SER A 162 -73.87 5.93 -43.44
C SER A 162 -72.41 5.90 -43.90
N GLN A 163 -72.16 6.33 -45.14
CA GLN A 163 -70.80 6.46 -45.70
C GLN A 163 -70.00 7.58 -45.01
N SER A 164 -70.69 8.61 -44.52
CA SER A 164 -70.06 9.72 -43.80
C SER A 164 -69.45 9.24 -42.48
N GLU A 165 -70.18 8.41 -41.73
CA GLU A 165 -69.71 7.84 -40.46
C GLU A 165 -68.55 6.84 -40.63
N ILE A 166 -68.55 6.08 -41.73
CA ILE A 166 -67.42 5.19 -42.06
C ILE A 166 -66.17 6.04 -42.31
N LYS A 167 -66.30 7.10 -43.13
CA LYS A 167 -65.17 7.99 -43.45
C LYS A 167 -64.66 8.72 -42.21
N SER A 168 -65.55 9.25 -41.37
CA SER A 168 -65.15 9.97 -40.15
C SER A 168 -64.44 9.05 -39.16
N PHE A 169 -64.95 7.82 -38.94
CA PHE A 169 -64.29 6.82 -38.10
C PHE A 169 -62.89 6.49 -38.62
N THR A 170 -62.77 6.16 -39.90
CA THR A 170 -61.48 5.80 -40.50
C THR A 170 -60.49 6.96 -40.40
N GLN A 171 -60.91 8.19 -40.67
CA GLN A 171 -60.05 9.38 -40.53
C GLN A 171 -59.55 9.59 -39.10
N VAL A 172 -60.41 9.42 -38.09
CA VAL A 172 -60.01 9.57 -36.67
C VAL A 172 -59.02 8.47 -36.28
N ILE A 173 -59.30 7.22 -36.63
CA ILE A 173 -58.43 6.09 -36.30
C ILE A 173 -57.08 6.20 -37.04
N ASP A 174 -57.07 6.63 -38.31
CA ASP A 174 -55.84 6.83 -39.06
C ASP A 174 -54.98 7.95 -38.47
N LYS A 175 -55.59 9.05 -38.00
CA LYS A 175 -54.86 10.11 -37.28
C LYS A 175 -54.23 9.58 -35.99
N LEU A 176 -54.99 8.84 -35.18
CA LEU A 176 -54.48 8.25 -33.93
C LEU A 176 -53.37 7.24 -34.21
N LYS A 177 -53.57 6.35 -35.19
CA LYS A 177 -52.57 5.38 -35.62
C LYS A 177 -51.30 6.07 -36.10
N LYS A 178 -51.41 7.16 -36.87
CA LYS A 178 -50.27 7.95 -37.34
C LYS A 178 -49.48 8.54 -36.17
N LEU A 179 -50.15 9.12 -35.17
CA LEU A 179 -49.51 9.65 -33.97
C LEU A 179 -48.65 8.59 -33.28
N TRP A 180 -49.21 7.40 -33.04
CA TRP A 180 -48.47 6.31 -32.39
C TRP A 180 -47.36 5.72 -33.28
N ILE A 181 -47.51 5.74 -34.60
CA ILE A 181 -46.44 5.36 -35.54
C ILE A 181 -45.28 6.34 -35.44
N ASP A 182 -45.55 7.65 -35.42
CA ASP A 182 -44.52 8.67 -35.34
C ASP A 182 -43.81 8.62 -33.97
N GLN A 183 -44.57 8.46 -32.88
CA GLN A 183 -44.00 8.27 -31.54
C GLN A 183 -43.18 6.98 -31.41
N LEU A 184 -43.58 5.89 -32.08
CA LEU A 184 -42.77 4.68 -32.15
C LEU A 184 -41.44 4.92 -32.89
N LYS A 185 -41.40 5.77 -33.92
CA LYS A 185 -40.14 6.11 -34.61
C LYS A 185 -39.20 6.87 -33.68
N GLU A 186 -39.71 7.84 -32.93
CA GLU A 186 -38.91 8.59 -31.95
C GLU A 186 -38.27 7.66 -30.91
N TYR A 187 -39.05 6.76 -30.31
CA TYR A 187 -38.52 5.79 -29.36
C TYR A 187 -37.51 4.80 -29.98
N ASN A 188 -37.64 4.47 -31.27
CA ASN A 188 -36.63 3.65 -31.96
C ASN A 188 -35.31 4.41 -32.10
N ILE A 189 -35.35 5.70 -32.44
CA ILE A 189 -34.17 6.55 -32.56
C ILE A 189 -33.51 6.71 -31.19
N GLU A 190 -34.29 6.98 -30.15
CA GLU A 190 -33.80 7.11 -28.77
C GLU A 190 -33.11 5.82 -28.29
N GLU A 191 -33.74 4.66 -28.44
CA GLU A 191 -33.12 3.37 -28.06
C GLU A 191 -31.83 3.11 -28.85
N GLN A 192 -31.84 3.38 -30.17
CA GLN A 192 -30.65 3.18 -30.98
C GLN A 192 -29.51 4.13 -30.55
N GLY A 193 -29.83 5.38 -30.23
CA GLY A 193 -28.87 6.35 -29.69
C GLY A 193 -28.25 5.87 -28.39
N LEU A 194 -29.08 5.45 -27.43
CA LEU A 194 -28.61 4.92 -26.14
C LEU A 194 -27.74 3.67 -26.30
N ARG A 195 -28.10 2.75 -27.22
CA ARG A 195 -27.30 1.54 -27.51
C ARG A 195 -25.93 1.88 -28.11
N VAL A 196 -25.87 2.86 -29.01
CA VAL A 196 -24.59 3.33 -29.58
C VAL A 196 -23.73 3.95 -28.49
N MET A 197 -24.30 4.82 -27.65
CA MET A 197 -23.57 5.43 -26.54
C MET A 197 -23.02 4.39 -25.55
N LEU A 198 -23.79 3.35 -25.25
CA LEU A 198 -23.35 2.26 -24.37
C LEU A 198 -22.21 1.44 -25.00
N ASN A 199 -22.31 1.13 -26.29
CA ASN A 199 -21.26 0.43 -27.02
C ASN A 199 -19.98 1.28 -27.11
N ASP A 200 -20.08 2.57 -27.39
CA ASP A 200 -18.94 3.47 -27.46
C ASP A 200 -18.24 3.59 -26.10
N ALA A 201 -19.00 3.66 -25.01
CA ALA A 201 -18.46 3.66 -23.64
C ALA A 201 -17.73 2.35 -23.31
N GLU A 202 -18.27 1.20 -23.72
CA GLU A 202 -17.63 -0.10 -23.53
C GLU A 202 -16.34 -0.23 -24.35
N VAL A 203 -16.37 0.20 -25.61
CA VAL A 203 -15.19 0.21 -26.48
C VAL A 203 -14.08 1.08 -25.89
N GLU A 204 -14.41 2.27 -25.38
CA GLU A 204 -13.41 3.13 -24.74
C GLU A 204 -12.84 2.50 -23.46
N ARG A 205 -13.69 1.87 -22.64
CA ARG A 205 -13.22 1.09 -21.47
C ARG A 205 -12.20 0.02 -21.87
N VAL A 206 -12.54 -0.83 -22.84
CA VAL A 206 -11.66 -1.91 -23.32
C VAL A 206 -10.37 -1.34 -23.91
N ASN A 207 -10.44 -0.23 -24.66
CA ASN A 207 -9.26 0.43 -25.22
C ASN A 207 -8.33 0.98 -24.14
N VAL A 208 -8.89 1.60 -23.08
CA VAL A 208 -8.10 2.09 -21.95
C VAL A 208 -7.45 0.93 -21.20
N GLU A 209 -8.19 -0.14 -20.91
CA GLU A 209 -7.65 -1.35 -20.27
C GLU A 209 -6.54 -2.00 -21.13
N ALA A 210 -6.73 -2.07 -22.44
CA ALA A 210 -5.73 -2.58 -23.38
C ALA A 210 -4.47 -1.68 -23.42
N LYS A 211 -4.63 -0.35 -23.41
CA LYS A 211 -3.51 0.60 -23.34
C LYS A 211 -2.71 0.41 -22.04
N VAL A 212 -3.39 0.28 -20.90
CA VAL A 212 -2.73 0.03 -19.60
C VAL A 212 -1.98 -1.30 -19.63
N THR A 213 -2.61 -2.37 -20.11
CA THR A 213 -1.98 -3.68 -20.24
C THR A 213 -0.75 -3.64 -21.13
N LYS A 214 -0.83 -2.95 -22.27
CA LYS A 214 0.29 -2.76 -23.20
C LYS A 214 1.43 -1.95 -22.58
N GLN A 215 1.12 -0.92 -21.78
CA GLN A 215 2.12 -0.15 -21.04
C GLN A 215 2.81 -0.98 -19.96
N ILE A 216 2.04 -1.77 -19.20
CA ILE A 216 2.57 -2.69 -18.20
C ILE A 216 3.49 -3.70 -18.89
N HIS A 217 3.02 -4.35 -19.95
CA HIS A 217 3.82 -5.29 -20.73
C HIS A 217 5.11 -4.65 -21.28
N LYS A 218 5.03 -3.43 -21.82
CA LYS A 218 6.21 -2.67 -22.26
C LYS A 218 7.22 -2.45 -21.12
N LYS A 219 6.75 -2.00 -19.95
CA LYS A 219 7.62 -1.79 -18.76
C LYS A 219 8.28 -3.09 -18.31
N TRP A 220 7.54 -4.19 -18.27
CA TRP A 220 8.10 -5.50 -17.92
C TRP A 220 9.12 -5.97 -18.95
N ASN A 221 8.83 -5.81 -20.25
CA ASN A 221 9.79 -6.16 -21.29
C ASN A 221 11.08 -5.33 -21.19
N GLU A 222 10.95 -4.02 -20.93
CA GLU A 222 12.12 -3.14 -20.71
C GLU A 222 12.91 -3.55 -19.46
N LEU A 223 12.23 -3.95 -18.38
CA LEU A 223 12.89 -4.38 -17.13
C LEU A 223 13.64 -5.71 -17.31
N PHE A 224 13.05 -6.68 -17.98
CA PHE A 224 13.63 -8.01 -18.13
C PHE A 224 14.67 -8.09 -19.24
N PHE A 225 14.42 -7.42 -20.36
CA PHE A 225 15.21 -7.60 -21.57
C PHE A 225 16.00 -6.35 -21.95
N GLY A 226 15.75 -5.20 -21.31
CA GLY A 226 16.40 -3.93 -21.62
C GLY A 226 15.63 -3.10 -22.67
N VAL A 227 16.06 -1.84 -22.84
CA VAL A 227 15.45 -0.92 -23.80
C VAL A 227 15.74 -1.40 -25.22
N GLY A 228 14.70 -1.74 -25.99
CA GLY A 228 14.84 -2.17 -27.38
C GLY A 228 15.10 -3.66 -27.60
N ALA A 229 14.97 -4.49 -26.58
CA ALA A 229 15.24 -5.94 -26.66
C ALA A 229 14.41 -6.70 -27.71
N ASN A 230 13.22 -6.21 -28.03
CA ASN A 230 12.38 -6.75 -29.11
C ASN A 230 13.03 -6.63 -30.50
N LYS A 231 14.18 -5.95 -30.66
CA LYS A 231 14.92 -5.85 -31.92
C LYS A 231 15.97 -6.94 -32.12
N GLN A 232 16.23 -7.79 -31.12
CA GLN A 232 17.39 -8.70 -31.13
C GLN A 232 17.05 -10.18 -30.85
N PHE A 233 15.78 -10.58 -30.82
CA PHE A 233 15.47 -12.01 -30.91
C PHE A 233 15.75 -12.46 -32.35
N ILE A 234 17.03 -12.74 -32.63
CA ILE A 234 17.47 -13.36 -33.87
C ILE A 234 16.91 -14.79 -33.82
N TRP A 235 15.76 -14.98 -34.44
CA TRP A 235 15.29 -16.33 -34.72
C TRP A 235 16.31 -16.99 -35.65
N PRO A 236 16.81 -18.19 -35.33
CA PRO A 236 17.70 -18.89 -36.23
C PRO A 236 17.00 -19.09 -37.57
N ASN A 237 17.66 -18.70 -38.66
CA ASN A 237 17.10 -18.73 -40.01
C ASN A 237 17.26 -20.10 -40.67
N SER A 238 18.02 -21.02 -40.06
CA SER A 238 18.17 -22.40 -40.50
C SER A 238 18.20 -23.38 -39.32
N LEU A 239 17.98 -24.66 -39.63
CA LEU A 239 18.04 -25.74 -38.66
C LEU A 239 19.46 -25.89 -38.08
N GLU A 240 20.49 -25.69 -38.90
CA GLU A 240 21.90 -25.76 -38.51
C GLU A 240 22.24 -24.65 -37.51
N GLU A 241 21.74 -23.44 -37.73
CA GLU A 241 21.90 -22.31 -36.81
C GLU A 241 21.21 -22.58 -35.46
N LEU A 242 19.99 -23.14 -35.50
CA LEU A 242 19.28 -23.56 -34.29
C LEU A 242 20.06 -24.63 -33.51
N ILE A 243 20.59 -25.64 -34.20
CA ILE A 243 21.40 -26.70 -33.58
C ILE A 243 22.68 -26.13 -32.99
N ALA A 244 23.35 -25.21 -33.69
CA ALA A 244 24.57 -24.56 -33.20
C ALA A 244 24.30 -23.76 -31.92
N VAL A 245 23.27 -22.91 -31.92
CA VAL A 245 22.86 -22.14 -30.73
C VAL A 245 22.51 -23.09 -29.59
N ARG A 246 21.73 -24.14 -29.85
CA ARG A 246 21.36 -25.12 -28.81
C ARG A 246 22.58 -25.81 -28.21
N TYR A 247 23.51 -26.21 -29.07
CA TYR A 247 24.75 -26.88 -28.66
C TYR A 247 25.64 -25.96 -27.81
N GLU A 248 25.70 -24.65 -28.10
CA GLU A 248 26.39 -23.68 -27.26
C GLU A 248 25.80 -23.58 -25.85
N TRP A 249 24.47 -23.62 -25.73
CA TRP A 249 23.79 -23.65 -24.42
C TRP A 249 23.98 -24.97 -23.68
N ASP A 250 23.89 -26.09 -24.37
CA ASP A 250 23.99 -27.43 -23.77
C ASP A 250 25.36 -27.70 -23.15
N ARG A 251 26.43 -27.01 -23.61
CA ARG A 251 27.76 -27.06 -23.00
C ARG A 251 27.81 -26.59 -21.54
N PHE A 252 26.83 -25.80 -21.11
CA PHE A 252 26.74 -25.30 -19.73
C PHE A 252 25.86 -26.18 -18.83
N ILE A 253 25.28 -27.26 -19.36
CA ILE A 253 24.54 -28.24 -18.57
C ILE A 253 25.54 -29.17 -17.89
N VAL A 254 25.58 -29.13 -16.56
CA VAL A 254 26.47 -29.93 -15.73
C VAL A 254 25.68 -30.74 -14.70
N ALA A 255 26.27 -31.83 -14.20
CA ALA A 255 25.63 -32.64 -13.16
C ALA A 255 25.44 -31.83 -11.86
N ASP A 256 24.39 -32.15 -11.11
CA ASP A 256 23.98 -31.44 -9.88
C ASP A 256 25.10 -31.31 -8.83
N ASN A 257 26.05 -32.25 -8.81
CA ASN A 257 27.17 -32.30 -7.88
C ASN A 257 28.41 -31.50 -8.33
N THR A 258 28.36 -30.84 -9.48
CA THR A 258 29.48 -30.04 -10.00
C THR A 258 29.65 -28.76 -9.19
N CYS A 259 30.89 -28.40 -8.84
CA CYS A 259 31.17 -27.15 -8.12
C CYS A 259 30.69 -25.95 -8.94
N LEU A 260 30.00 -24.99 -8.30
CA LEU A 260 29.35 -23.84 -8.93
C LEU A 260 28.21 -24.19 -9.92
N SER A 261 27.68 -25.42 -9.89
CA SER A 261 26.43 -25.72 -10.60
C SER A 261 25.31 -24.81 -10.11
N SER A 262 24.47 -24.35 -11.03
CA SER A 262 23.28 -23.57 -10.71
C SER A 262 22.05 -24.23 -11.31
N LYS A 263 20.92 -24.10 -10.63
CA LYS A 263 19.64 -24.60 -11.12
C LYS A 263 18.88 -23.45 -11.75
N ILE A 264 18.07 -23.76 -12.76
CA ILE A 264 17.15 -22.80 -13.35
C ILE A 264 16.30 -22.23 -12.20
N PRO A 265 16.31 -20.92 -11.97
CA PRO A 265 15.60 -20.35 -10.84
C PRO A 265 14.10 -20.58 -10.95
N VAL A 266 13.48 -20.93 -9.82
CA VAL A 266 12.03 -21.11 -9.76
C VAL A 266 11.40 -19.73 -9.61
N GLY A 267 11.05 -19.12 -10.75
CA GLY A 267 10.39 -17.82 -10.82
C GLY A 267 11.18 -16.75 -11.57
N TRP A 268 10.65 -15.53 -11.58
CA TRP A 268 11.26 -14.39 -12.27
C TRP A 268 12.49 -13.85 -11.52
N ILE A 269 13.61 -13.72 -12.23
CA ILE A 269 14.82 -13.08 -11.72
C ILE A 269 14.80 -11.62 -12.16
N VAL A 270 14.77 -10.70 -11.20
CA VAL A 270 14.89 -9.26 -11.50
C VAL A 270 16.38 -8.91 -11.55
N PRO A 271 16.89 -8.35 -12.67
CA PRO A 271 18.29 -7.95 -12.76
C PRO A 271 18.66 -6.96 -11.65
N SER A 272 19.81 -7.18 -11.00
CA SER A 272 20.33 -6.24 -10.01
C SER A 272 20.83 -4.97 -10.69
N LYS A 273 20.80 -3.85 -9.95
CA LYS A 273 21.44 -2.60 -10.41
C LYS A 273 22.95 -2.86 -10.63
N PRO A 274 23.57 -2.27 -11.66
CA PRO A 274 24.98 -2.50 -11.95
C PRO A 274 25.84 -2.16 -10.74
N SER A 275 26.72 -3.09 -10.38
CA SER A 275 27.55 -3.02 -9.18
C SER A 275 28.60 -1.90 -9.24
N ASN A 276 28.97 -1.45 -10.44
CA ASN A 276 29.90 -0.35 -10.68
C ASN A 276 29.60 0.39 -12.01
N SER A 277 30.32 1.49 -12.25
CA SER A 277 30.16 2.33 -13.44
C SER A 277 30.64 1.67 -14.74
N GLU A 278 31.55 0.71 -14.68
CA GLU A 278 31.99 -0.03 -15.87
C GLU A 278 30.92 -1.01 -16.36
N TRP A 279 30.32 -1.79 -15.46
CA TRP A 279 29.18 -2.67 -15.75
C TRP A 279 27.98 -1.89 -16.29
N SER A 280 27.77 -0.66 -15.80
CA SER A 280 26.70 0.20 -16.29
C SER A 280 26.81 0.54 -17.78
N LYS A 281 28.01 0.50 -18.38
CA LYS A 281 28.22 0.80 -19.81
C LYS A 281 27.73 -0.31 -20.72
N TYR A 282 27.65 -1.55 -20.22
CA TYR A 282 27.20 -2.71 -21.00
C TYR A 282 25.67 -2.90 -20.96
N LEU A 283 24.95 -2.16 -20.11
CA LEU A 283 23.48 -2.17 -20.03
C LEU A 283 22.82 -1.13 -20.95
N GLN A 284 23.58 -0.19 -21.52
CA GLN A 284 23.09 0.80 -22.47
C GLN A 284 23.66 0.49 -23.86
N LYS A 285 22.87 -0.17 -24.70
CA LYS A 285 23.06 -0.20 -26.15
C LYS A 285 21.73 0.06 -26.83
#